data_AF-A0A937Q7F6-F1
#
_entry.id   AF-A0A937Q7F6-F1
#
_cell.length_a   1.000
_cell.length_b   1.000
_cell.length_c   1.000
_cell.angle_alpha   90.00
_cell.angle_beta   90.00
_cell.angle_gamma   90.00
#
_symmetry.space_group_name_H-M   'P 1'
#
loop_
_entity.id
_entity.type
_entity.pdbx_description
1 polymer ?
#
loop_
_entity_poly.entity_id
_entity_poly.type
_entity_poly.pdbx_seq_one_letter_code
_entity_poly.pdbx_strand_id
1 'polypeptide(L)'
;MKRSIFLIFLMVTATALIIGSSLKSPITVAAQSSSKYEGYIGSTSCRECHEKFYKLWAPSHHGLAMQHYTRELARKSLTPQTDDIVMGDYRYRAEIQPGRGWVLERGPKGEKKYPMVHVLGGKNVYYFLTPMERGRLQTLPVAYDVRGKEWFDTAASGVRHFPGQSDGGPVNWKDPAYTFNTACYRCHVSQLSTNYDLKTDTYSTVWAEPGINCESCHGP
;
A
#
# COMPACT_ATOMS: atom_id res chain seq x y z
N MET A 1 19.88 -83.10 -35.98
CA MET A 1 18.71 -82.59 -35.23
C MET A 1 19.19 -82.09 -33.88
N LYS A 2 19.34 -80.77 -33.72
CA LYS A 2 19.92 -80.11 -32.53
C LYS A 2 18.79 -79.76 -31.56
N ARG A 3 18.95 -80.05 -30.26
CA ARG A 3 18.03 -79.63 -29.19
C ARG A 3 18.68 -78.57 -28.30
N SER A 4 17.87 -77.55 -28.05
CA SER A 4 18.12 -76.28 -27.37
C SER A 4 18.35 -76.39 -25.87
N ILE A 5 19.18 -75.48 -25.35
CA ILE A 5 19.14 -75.00 -23.96
C ILE A 5 19.24 -73.48 -24.05
N PHE A 6 18.21 -72.76 -23.60
CA PHE A 6 18.23 -71.30 -23.46
C PHE A 6 17.85 -70.94 -22.02
N LEU A 7 18.71 -70.12 -21.40
CA LEU A 7 18.63 -69.69 -20.01
C LEU A 7 17.44 -68.75 -19.76
N ILE A 8 16.81 -68.93 -18.61
CA ILE A 8 15.79 -68.05 -18.03
C ILE A 8 16.51 -66.86 -17.37
N PHE A 9 16.21 -65.63 -17.80
CA PHE A 9 16.60 -64.40 -17.11
C PHE A 9 15.36 -63.77 -16.47
N LEU A 10 15.40 -63.66 -15.14
CA LEU A 10 14.37 -63.04 -14.30
C LEU A 10 14.61 -61.51 -14.29
N MET A 11 13.68 -60.71 -14.82
CA MET A 11 13.70 -59.25 -14.65
C MET A 11 12.68 -58.84 -13.60
N VAL A 12 13.18 -58.39 -12.45
CA VAL A 12 12.42 -57.75 -11.37
C VAL A 12 12.19 -56.30 -11.75
N THR A 13 10.93 -55.88 -11.90
CA THR A 13 10.55 -54.48 -12.12
C THR A 13 10.37 -53.77 -10.78
N ALA A 14 11.27 -52.83 -10.48
CA ALA A 14 11.14 -51.93 -9.33
C ALA A 14 10.21 -50.76 -9.68
N THR A 15 9.06 -50.68 -9.03
CA THR A 15 8.15 -49.53 -9.10
C THR A 15 8.54 -48.51 -8.03
N ALA A 16 9.06 -47.36 -8.45
CA ALA A 16 9.39 -46.24 -7.57
C ALA A 16 8.13 -45.42 -7.26
N LEU A 17 7.78 -45.33 -5.98
CA LEU A 17 6.69 -44.54 -5.43
C LEU A 17 7.12 -43.06 -5.36
N ILE A 18 6.52 -42.18 -6.17
CA ILE A 18 6.80 -40.74 -6.14
C ILE A 18 5.98 -40.09 -5.03
N ILE A 19 6.62 -39.75 -3.92
CA ILE A 19 6.04 -38.96 -2.82
C ILE A 19 6.05 -37.48 -3.26
N GLY A 20 4.89 -36.96 -3.65
CA GLY A 20 4.70 -35.56 -4.01
C GLY A 20 4.90 -34.63 -2.81
N SER A 21 6.06 -34.01 -2.71
CA SER A 21 6.38 -32.97 -1.73
C SER A 21 5.93 -31.61 -2.29
N SER A 22 4.80 -31.10 -1.81
CA SER A 22 4.33 -29.74 -2.14
C SER A 22 5.16 -28.70 -1.39
N LEU A 23 6.27 -28.29 -1.99
CA LEU A 23 7.04 -27.13 -1.55
C LEU A 23 6.25 -25.85 -1.91
N LYS A 24 5.60 -25.24 -0.92
CA LYS A 24 5.06 -23.88 -1.03
C LYS A 24 6.24 -22.94 -1.31
N SER A 25 6.32 -22.45 -2.54
CA SER A 25 7.33 -21.47 -2.94
C SER A 25 7.12 -20.17 -2.15
N PRO A 26 8.19 -19.52 -1.66
CA PRO A 26 8.08 -18.20 -1.06
C PRO A 26 7.63 -17.20 -2.12
N ILE A 27 6.72 -16.29 -1.76
CA ILE A 27 6.31 -15.16 -2.60
C ILE A 27 7.52 -14.24 -2.73
N THR A 28 8.31 -14.44 -3.78
CA THR A 28 9.34 -13.50 -4.21
C THR A 28 8.62 -12.28 -4.79
N VAL A 29 8.69 -11.15 -4.09
CA VAL A 29 8.32 -9.84 -4.68
C VAL A 29 9.41 -9.52 -5.70
N ALA A 30 9.17 -9.87 -6.95
CA ALA A 30 10.02 -9.47 -8.05
C ALA A 30 9.96 -7.94 -8.19
N ALA A 31 11.12 -7.28 -8.13
CA ALA A 31 11.26 -5.90 -8.58
C ALA A 31 10.87 -5.85 -10.06
N GLN A 32 9.69 -5.31 -10.37
CA GLN A 32 9.26 -5.10 -11.74
C GLN A 32 10.17 -4.07 -12.41
N SER A 33 10.63 -4.40 -13.61
CA SER A 33 11.54 -3.58 -14.40
C SER A 33 10.87 -2.27 -14.83
N SER A 34 11.72 -1.27 -15.09
CA SER A 34 11.42 0.13 -15.38
C SER A 34 10.70 0.42 -16.71
N SER A 35 9.88 -0.50 -17.25
CA SER A 35 9.33 -0.38 -18.62
C SER A 35 7.88 0.11 -18.71
N LYS A 36 7.23 0.55 -17.63
CA LYS A 36 5.81 1.00 -17.71
C LYS A 36 5.62 2.49 -18.02
N TYR A 37 6.67 3.30 -18.03
CA TYR A 37 6.59 4.74 -18.29
C TYR A 37 7.62 5.11 -19.35
N GLU A 38 7.31 4.87 -20.63
CA GLU A 38 8.18 5.26 -21.74
C GLU A 38 8.54 6.75 -21.63
N GLY A 39 9.84 7.05 -21.67
CA GLY A 39 10.38 8.41 -21.57
C GLY A 39 10.70 8.88 -20.15
N TYR A 40 10.12 8.30 -19.11
CA TYR A 40 10.39 8.72 -17.72
C TYR A 40 11.57 7.95 -17.12
N ILE A 41 12.49 8.66 -16.49
CA ILE A 41 13.74 8.15 -15.91
C ILE A 41 13.82 8.31 -14.39
N GLY A 42 12.82 8.97 -13.77
CA GLY A 42 12.72 9.17 -12.33
C GLY A 42 13.62 10.28 -11.79
N SER A 43 13.22 10.89 -10.67
CA SER A 43 13.88 12.05 -10.09
C SER A 43 15.31 11.76 -9.65
N THR A 44 15.62 10.50 -9.30
CA THR A 44 16.99 10.11 -8.89
C THR A 44 17.99 10.34 -10.02
N SER A 45 17.58 10.14 -11.28
CA SER A 45 18.43 10.35 -12.46
C SER A 45 18.75 11.82 -12.68
N CYS A 46 17.87 12.74 -12.26
CA CYS A 46 18.11 14.18 -12.33
C CYS A 46 19.22 14.64 -11.37
N ARG A 47 19.51 13.89 -10.31
CA ARG A 47 20.41 14.31 -9.22
C ARG A 47 21.85 14.54 -9.65
N GLU A 48 22.36 13.77 -10.61
CA GLU A 48 23.77 13.86 -11.04
C GLU A 48 24.10 15.24 -11.61
N CYS A 49 23.20 15.80 -12.43
CA CYS A 49 23.39 17.14 -13.03
C CYS A 49 22.69 18.25 -12.22
N HIS A 50 21.60 17.95 -11.51
CA HIS A 50 20.77 18.92 -10.78
C HIS A 50 20.76 18.70 -9.26
N GLU A 51 21.92 18.35 -8.70
CA GLU A 51 22.05 17.96 -7.29
C GLU A 51 21.44 18.97 -6.31
N LYS A 52 21.69 20.26 -6.53
CA LYS A 52 21.15 21.34 -5.71
C LYS A 52 19.62 21.34 -5.68
N PHE A 53 18.98 21.20 -6.84
CA PHE A 53 17.52 21.16 -6.93
C PHE A 53 16.97 19.88 -6.34
N TYR A 54 17.61 18.74 -6.60
CA TYR A 54 17.22 17.47 -6.01
C TYR A 54 17.24 17.52 -4.47
N LYS A 55 18.32 18.07 -3.88
CA LYS A 55 18.46 18.22 -2.42
C LYS A 55 17.40 19.12 -1.79
N LEU A 56 16.88 20.11 -2.54
CA LEU A 56 15.78 20.97 -2.10
C LEU A 56 14.41 20.33 -2.30
N TRP A 57 14.23 19.61 -3.41
CA TRP A 57 12.97 18.95 -3.76
C TRP A 57 12.68 17.71 -2.90
N ALA A 58 13.66 16.84 -2.67
CA ALA A 58 13.46 15.57 -1.98
C ALA A 58 12.81 15.70 -0.57
N PRO A 59 13.20 16.68 0.28
CA PRO A 59 12.53 16.91 1.56
C PRO A 59 11.35 17.88 1.48
N SER A 60 11.02 18.40 0.29
CA SER A 60 9.91 19.34 0.11
C SER A 60 8.54 18.67 0.27
N HIS A 61 7.49 19.48 0.40
CA HIS A 61 6.13 18.95 0.45
C HIS A 61 5.70 18.23 -0.83
N HIS A 62 6.27 18.56 -1.99
CA HIS A 62 6.01 17.81 -3.23
C HIS A 62 6.69 16.44 -3.19
N GLY A 63 7.99 16.40 -2.88
CA GLY A 63 8.75 15.14 -2.77
C GLY A 63 8.20 14.20 -1.69
N LEU A 64 7.56 14.74 -0.65
CA LEU A 64 6.99 13.98 0.46
C LEU A 64 5.46 13.89 0.43
N ALA A 65 4.79 14.34 -0.63
CA ALA A 65 3.32 14.36 -0.73
C ALA A 65 2.70 12.96 -0.53
N MET A 66 3.43 11.92 -0.92
CA MET A 66 3.25 10.54 -0.50
C MET A 66 4.62 9.90 -0.29
N GLN A 67 4.72 9.02 0.71
CA GLN A 67 5.92 8.25 0.99
C GLN A 67 5.57 6.90 1.58
N HIS A 68 6.51 5.95 1.55
CA HIS A 68 6.33 4.69 2.26
C HIS A 68 6.29 4.92 3.77
N TYR A 69 5.47 4.13 4.47
CA TYR A 69 5.56 4.08 5.92
C TYR A 69 6.87 3.36 6.29
N THR A 70 7.75 4.05 7.03
CA THR A 70 9.06 3.51 7.43
C THR A 70 9.28 3.63 8.94
N ARG A 71 10.20 2.82 9.46
CA ARG A 71 10.67 2.94 10.85
C ARG A 71 11.17 4.36 11.16
N GLU A 72 11.84 4.98 10.21
CA GLU A 72 12.41 6.31 10.38
C GLU A 72 11.33 7.37 10.48
N LEU A 73 10.35 7.35 9.58
CA LEU A 73 9.18 8.25 9.64
C LEU A 73 8.47 8.11 10.98
N ALA A 74 8.16 6.87 11.36
CA ALA A 74 7.46 6.58 12.60
C ALA A 74 8.21 7.11 13.83
N ARG A 75 9.51 6.85 13.91
CA ARG A 75 10.36 7.31 15.02
C ARG A 75 10.47 8.83 15.10
N LYS A 76 10.59 9.50 13.95
CA LYS A 76 10.85 10.95 13.89
C LYS A 76 9.58 11.77 14.06
N SER A 77 8.44 11.27 13.59
CA SER A 77 7.28 12.11 13.30
C SER A 77 6.02 11.71 14.06
N LEU A 78 5.97 10.52 14.65
CA LEU A 78 4.76 9.99 15.29
C LEU A 78 4.99 9.74 16.78
N THR A 79 3.98 10.06 17.59
CA THR A 79 3.85 9.65 18.99
C THR A 79 2.84 8.52 19.11
N PRO A 80 2.96 7.60 20.08
CA PRO A 80 1.95 6.57 20.29
C PRO A 80 0.58 7.19 20.59
N GLN A 81 -0.47 6.63 20.01
CA GLN A 81 -1.84 6.95 20.41
C GLN A 81 -2.06 6.44 21.85
N THR A 82 -2.67 7.25 22.72
CA THR A 82 -2.91 6.93 24.16
C THR A 82 -4.30 6.35 24.42
N ASP A 83 -5.32 6.87 23.73
CA ASP A 83 -6.72 6.50 23.89
C ASP A 83 -7.32 6.01 22.58
N ASP A 84 -8.27 5.09 22.65
CA ASP A 84 -8.94 4.58 21.45
C ASP A 84 -9.83 5.68 20.88
N ILE A 85 -9.75 5.88 19.56
CA ILE A 85 -10.69 6.76 18.84
C ILE A 85 -11.96 5.96 18.60
N VAL A 86 -13.10 6.47 19.06
CA VAL A 86 -14.39 5.78 19.02
C VAL A 86 -15.24 6.32 17.87
N MET A 87 -15.76 5.43 17.02
CA MET A 87 -16.65 5.76 15.92
C MET A 87 -17.83 4.78 15.92
N GLY A 88 -18.97 5.21 16.46
CA GLY A 88 -20.10 4.31 16.72
C GLY A 88 -19.69 3.15 17.63
N ASP A 89 -19.99 1.91 17.23
CA ASP A 89 -19.65 0.69 17.97
C ASP A 89 -18.19 0.23 17.79
N TYR A 90 -17.37 0.99 17.07
CA TYR A 90 -16.00 0.64 16.74
C TYR A 90 -14.99 1.50 17.49
N ARG A 91 -13.85 0.89 17.83
CA ARG A 91 -12.70 1.54 18.45
C ARG A 91 -11.46 1.34 17.59
N TYR A 92 -10.70 2.42 17.39
CA TYR A 92 -9.53 2.45 16.53
C TYR A 92 -8.28 2.83 17.30
N ARG A 93 -7.21 2.05 17.10
CA ARG A 93 -5.90 2.27 17.72
C ARG A 93 -4.78 2.12 16.71
N ALA A 94 -4.01 3.17 16.48
CA ALA A 94 -2.73 3.11 15.80
C ALA A 94 -1.68 2.49 16.73
N GLU A 95 -1.07 1.40 16.29
CA GLU A 95 0.07 0.76 16.92
C GLU A 95 1.32 1.00 16.08
N ILE A 96 2.28 1.70 16.66
CA ILE A 96 3.57 1.98 16.05
C ILE A 96 4.58 0.95 16.57
N GLN A 97 5.12 0.12 15.68
CA GLN A 97 6.21 -0.80 15.99
C GLN A 97 7.46 -0.46 15.16
N PRO A 98 8.65 -0.96 15.52
CA PRO A 98 9.85 -0.74 14.72
C PRO A 98 9.68 -1.32 13.30
N GLY A 99 9.55 -0.43 12.31
CA GLY A 99 9.48 -0.80 10.89
C GLY A 99 8.13 -1.30 10.38
N ARG A 100 7.12 -1.39 11.25
CA ARG A 100 5.76 -1.76 10.88
C ARG A 100 4.78 -0.96 11.72
N GLY A 101 3.64 -0.62 11.15
CA GLY A 101 2.59 0.07 11.88
C GLY A 101 1.25 -0.48 11.45
N TRP A 102 0.30 -0.42 12.36
CA TRP A 102 -1.04 -0.97 12.13
C TRP A 102 -2.09 -0.08 12.75
N VAL A 103 -3.29 -0.10 12.20
CA VAL A 103 -4.49 0.35 12.90
C VAL A 103 -5.30 -0.88 13.27
N LEU A 104 -5.56 -1.03 14.57
CA LEU A 104 -6.50 -2.02 15.09
C LEU A 104 -7.91 -1.43 15.03
N GLU A 105 -8.84 -2.18 14.46
CA GLU A 105 -10.29 -1.94 14.50
C GLU A 105 -10.88 -2.98 15.44
N ARG A 106 -11.46 -2.55 16.56
CA ARG A 106 -12.22 -3.42 17.47
C ARG A 106 -13.70 -3.09 17.36
N GLY A 107 -14.52 -4.10 17.18
CA GLY A 107 -15.97 -3.94 17.15
C GLY A 107 -16.71 -5.20 17.59
N PRO A 108 -18.04 -5.24 17.43
CA PRO A 108 -18.88 -6.35 17.94
C PRO A 108 -18.50 -7.74 17.39
N LYS A 109 -17.86 -7.80 16.22
CA LYS A 109 -17.43 -9.03 15.56
C LYS A 109 -15.97 -9.42 15.83
N GLY A 110 -15.30 -8.72 16.75
CA GLY A 110 -13.89 -8.95 17.10
C GLY A 110 -12.95 -7.85 16.60
N GLU A 111 -11.67 -8.19 16.51
CA GLU A 111 -10.58 -7.28 16.14
C GLU A 111 -10.07 -7.56 14.72
N LYS A 112 -9.78 -6.49 13.98
CA LYS A 112 -9.09 -6.53 12.69
C LYS A 112 -7.88 -5.63 12.72
N LYS A 113 -6.86 -6.00 11.94
CA LYS A 113 -5.57 -5.30 11.89
C LYS A 113 -5.27 -4.86 10.46
N TYR A 114 -5.03 -3.57 10.29
CA TYR A 114 -4.76 -2.96 8.99
C TYR A 114 -3.35 -2.38 8.95
N PRO A 115 -2.45 -2.88 8.07
CA PRO A 115 -1.09 -2.36 8.00
C PRO A 115 -1.05 -0.95 7.38
N MET A 116 -0.21 -0.09 7.96
CA MET A 116 0.13 1.21 7.39
C MET A 116 1.27 1.00 6.38
N VAL A 117 0.98 1.12 5.08
CA VAL A 117 1.96 0.87 4.01
C VAL A 117 2.50 2.16 3.38
N HIS A 118 1.68 3.21 3.37
CA HIS A 118 2.05 4.53 2.87
C HIS A 118 1.50 5.63 3.76
N VAL A 119 2.09 6.80 3.61
CA VAL A 119 1.73 8.02 4.32
C VAL A 119 1.50 9.12 3.30
N LEU A 120 0.38 9.84 3.41
CA LEU A 120 0.05 11.03 2.64
C LEU A 120 0.18 12.29 3.50
N GLY A 121 0.57 13.39 2.86
CA GLY A 121 0.63 14.72 3.50
C GLY A 121 1.97 15.01 4.16
N GLY A 122 1.93 15.51 5.40
CA GLY A 122 3.09 15.58 6.29
C GLY A 122 3.46 16.94 6.87
N LYS A 123 3.05 18.05 6.25
CA LYS A 123 3.28 19.38 6.87
C LYS A 123 2.47 19.53 8.17
N ASN A 124 1.19 19.20 8.08
CA ASN A 124 0.21 19.42 9.16
C ASN A 124 -0.41 18.10 9.61
N VAL A 125 -0.66 17.19 8.67
CA VAL A 125 -1.36 15.93 8.94
C VAL A 125 -0.69 14.80 8.18
N TYR A 126 -0.59 13.63 8.83
CA TYR A 126 -0.30 12.36 8.17
C TYR A 126 -1.57 11.52 8.09
N TYR A 127 -1.95 11.16 6.86
CA TYR A 127 -2.94 10.11 6.61
C TYR A 127 -2.23 8.82 6.23
N PHE A 128 -2.76 7.68 6.63
CA PHE A 128 -2.14 6.38 6.41
C PHE A 128 -2.98 5.54 5.46
N LEU A 129 -2.32 4.80 4.59
CA LEU A 129 -2.99 3.93 3.64
C LEU A 129 -2.77 2.45 3.98
N THR A 130 -3.82 1.65 3.84
CA THR A 130 -3.80 0.18 3.95
C THR A 130 -4.22 -0.46 2.63
N PRO A 131 -3.61 -1.57 2.19
CA PRO A 131 -4.18 -2.38 1.14
C PRO A 131 -5.51 -2.98 1.60
N MET A 132 -6.45 -3.08 0.68
CA MET A 132 -7.74 -3.73 0.81
C MET A 132 -7.93 -4.68 -0.38
N GLU A 133 -9.00 -5.46 -0.32
CA GLU A 133 -9.36 -6.38 -1.41
C GLU A 133 -9.46 -5.66 -2.76
N ARG A 134 -9.27 -6.43 -3.84
CA ARG A 134 -9.41 -5.94 -5.22
C ARG A 134 -8.41 -4.84 -5.57
N GLY A 135 -7.25 -4.84 -4.89
CA GLY A 135 -6.13 -3.92 -5.15
C GLY A 135 -6.37 -2.48 -4.71
N ARG A 136 -7.39 -2.24 -3.89
CA ARG A 136 -7.67 -0.91 -3.35
C ARG A 136 -6.64 -0.53 -2.31
N LEU A 137 -6.28 0.73 -2.29
CA LEU A 137 -5.45 1.35 -1.27
C LEU A 137 -6.36 2.32 -0.51
N GLN A 138 -6.71 1.99 0.73
CA GLN A 138 -7.73 2.68 1.51
C GLN A 138 -7.09 3.62 2.54
N THR A 139 -7.60 4.84 2.66
CA THR A 139 -7.22 5.75 3.74
C THR A 139 -7.79 5.25 5.06
N LEU A 140 -6.92 5.10 6.06
CA LEU A 140 -7.28 4.60 7.38
C LEU A 140 -8.11 5.63 8.16
N PRO A 141 -8.98 5.16 9.09
CA PRO A 141 -9.91 6.02 9.81
C PRO A 141 -9.23 6.96 10.81
N VAL A 142 -7.96 6.74 11.13
CA VAL A 142 -7.20 7.60 12.03
C VAL A 142 -6.06 8.28 11.28
N ALA A 143 -5.87 9.56 11.57
CA ALA A 143 -4.78 10.38 11.07
C ALA A 143 -4.01 10.99 12.23
N TYR A 144 -2.84 11.58 11.93
CA TYR A 144 -1.98 12.18 12.93
C TYR A 144 -1.80 13.67 12.67
N ASP A 145 -2.16 14.51 13.63
CA ASP A 145 -1.86 15.94 13.62
C ASP A 145 -0.41 16.15 14.06
N VAL A 146 0.41 16.69 13.15
CA VAL A 146 1.83 16.95 13.37
C VAL A 146 2.05 18.06 14.39
N ARG A 147 1.15 19.05 14.44
CA ARG A 147 1.28 20.19 15.36
C ARG A 147 0.82 19.81 16.76
N GLY A 148 -0.36 19.21 16.89
CA GLY A 148 -0.91 18.73 18.16
C GLY A 148 -0.19 17.49 18.71
N LYS A 149 0.54 16.76 17.85
CA LYS A 149 1.17 15.47 18.15
C LYS A 149 0.17 14.43 18.66
N GLU A 150 -1.01 14.43 18.07
CA GLU A 150 -2.13 13.59 18.49
C GLU A 150 -2.77 12.87 17.30
N TRP A 151 -3.39 11.74 17.61
CA TRP A 151 -4.16 10.98 16.64
C TRP A 151 -5.61 11.43 16.69
N PHE A 152 -6.26 11.53 15.53
CA PHE A 152 -7.64 11.97 15.44
C PHE A 152 -8.42 11.20 14.37
N ASP A 153 -9.74 11.34 14.41
CA ASP A 153 -10.68 10.74 13.47
C ASP A 153 -10.61 11.41 12.08
N THR A 154 -10.11 10.70 11.09
CA THR A 154 -10.10 11.12 9.68
C THR A 154 -11.51 11.23 9.11
N ALA A 155 -12.39 10.28 9.43
CA ALA A 155 -13.75 10.19 8.88
C ALA A 155 -14.62 11.37 9.35
N ALA A 156 -14.43 11.84 10.57
CA ALA A 156 -15.09 13.05 11.08
C ALA A 156 -14.79 14.31 10.25
N SER A 157 -13.66 14.37 9.54
CA SER A 157 -13.32 15.50 8.67
C SER A 157 -13.96 15.45 7.28
N GLY A 158 -14.50 14.29 6.85
CA GLY A 158 -15.18 14.14 5.56
C GLY A 158 -16.68 14.14 5.72
N VAL A 159 -17.26 15.31 6.00
CA VAL A 159 -18.70 15.51 5.99
C VAL A 159 -19.15 15.80 4.56
N ARG A 160 -20.06 14.98 4.01
CA ARG A 160 -20.71 15.31 2.73
C ARG A 160 -21.80 16.34 2.97
N HIS A 161 -21.62 17.53 2.43
CA HIS A 161 -22.67 18.53 2.36
C HIS A 161 -23.41 18.37 1.02
N PHE A 162 -24.62 17.80 1.06
CA PHE A 162 -25.51 17.75 -0.10
C PHE A 162 -26.57 18.84 0.05
N PRO A 163 -26.74 19.76 -0.93
CA PRO A 163 -27.79 20.77 -0.88
C PRO A 163 -29.17 20.09 -0.73
N GLY A 164 -29.89 20.41 0.35
CA GLY A 164 -31.24 19.89 0.60
C GLY A 164 -31.34 18.57 1.37
N GLN A 165 -30.22 17.98 1.81
CA GLN A 165 -30.22 16.89 2.80
C GLN A 165 -29.68 17.40 4.13
N SER A 166 -30.36 17.03 5.23
CA SER A 166 -29.77 17.14 6.57
C SER A 166 -28.45 16.37 6.59
N ASP A 167 -27.41 16.99 7.15
CA ASP A 167 -26.04 16.48 7.24
C ASP A 167 -26.02 14.95 7.42
N GLY A 168 -25.65 14.21 6.37
CA GLY A 168 -25.80 12.75 6.29
C GLY A 168 -24.90 11.94 7.22
N GLY A 169 -24.38 12.56 8.28
CA GLY A 169 -23.38 12.01 9.19
C GLY A 169 -22.00 11.86 8.55
N PRO A 170 -21.00 11.45 9.36
CA PRO A 170 -19.68 11.08 8.85
C PRO A 170 -19.78 9.90 7.88
N VAL A 171 -19.10 10.01 6.74
CA VAL A 171 -19.03 8.92 5.77
C VAL A 171 -18.15 7.80 6.33
N ASN A 172 -18.57 6.53 6.16
CA ASN A 172 -17.78 5.38 6.59
C ASN A 172 -16.39 5.43 5.93
N TRP A 173 -15.31 5.22 6.71
CA TRP A 173 -13.94 5.30 6.18
C TRP A 173 -13.64 4.26 5.09
N LYS A 174 -14.45 3.19 4.96
CA LYS A 174 -14.36 2.18 3.90
C LYS A 174 -15.12 2.58 2.62
N ASP A 175 -15.77 3.75 2.61
CA ASP A 175 -16.42 4.30 1.42
C ASP A 175 -15.39 4.58 0.31
N PRO A 176 -15.78 4.42 -0.98
CA PRO A 176 -14.92 4.75 -2.11
C PRO A 176 -14.37 6.18 -2.12
N ALA A 177 -15.00 7.14 -1.43
CA ALA A 177 -14.46 8.50 -1.31
C ALA A 177 -13.12 8.57 -0.55
N TYR A 178 -12.84 7.59 0.32
CA TYR A 178 -11.57 7.48 1.04
C TYR A 178 -10.58 6.51 0.37
N THR A 179 -10.96 5.91 -0.76
CA THR A 179 -10.05 5.05 -1.53
C THR A 179 -9.07 5.93 -2.31
N PHE A 180 -7.78 5.71 -2.11
CA PHE A 180 -6.74 6.46 -2.81
C PHE A 180 -6.89 6.37 -4.34
N ASN A 181 -7.19 5.17 -4.86
CA ASN A 181 -7.31 4.89 -6.30
C ASN A 181 -8.45 5.65 -7.00
N THR A 182 -9.38 6.23 -6.25
CA THR A 182 -10.52 7.00 -6.79
C THR A 182 -10.35 8.49 -6.54
N ALA A 183 -9.86 8.88 -5.36
CA ALA A 183 -9.91 10.27 -4.90
C ALA A 183 -8.55 10.98 -4.80
N CYS A 184 -7.47 10.26 -4.47
CA CYS A 184 -6.20 10.89 -4.09
C CYS A 184 -5.08 10.68 -5.12
N TYR A 185 -5.17 9.62 -5.92
CA TYR A 185 -4.05 9.11 -6.71
C TYR A 185 -3.47 10.10 -7.72
N ARG A 186 -4.28 11.01 -8.29
CA ARG A 186 -3.82 11.94 -9.33
C ARG A 186 -2.90 13.06 -8.81
N CYS A 187 -2.95 13.32 -7.50
CA CYS A 187 -2.29 14.48 -6.89
C CYS A 187 -1.18 14.11 -5.89
N HIS A 188 -1.01 12.83 -5.59
CA HIS A 188 -0.11 12.38 -4.53
C HIS A 188 1.02 11.46 -5.02
N VAL A 189 0.99 11.03 -6.28
CA VAL A 189 2.05 10.21 -6.89
C VAL A 189 2.31 10.66 -8.33
N SER A 190 3.45 10.25 -8.87
CA SER A 190 3.90 10.65 -10.19
C SER A 190 3.85 9.49 -11.17
N GLN A 191 3.40 9.78 -12.39
CA GLN A 191 3.23 8.83 -13.50
C GLN A 191 2.51 7.57 -13.01
N LEU A 192 1.20 7.66 -12.74
CA LEU A 192 0.41 6.54 -12.23
C LEU A 192 -0.49 5.94 -13.30
N SER A 193 -0.59 4.61 -13.28
CA SER A 193 -1.69 3.88 -13.90
C SER A 193 -2.46 3.07 -12.86
N THR A 194 -3.78 3.27 -12.79
CA THR A 194 -4.66 2.52 -11.89
C THR A 194 -4.86 1.07 -12.36
N ASN A 195 -4.74 0.83 -13.68
CA ASN A 195 -5.08 -0.41 -14.37
C ASN A 195 -6.40 -1.01 -13.87
N TYR A 196 -7.45 -0.19 -13.87
CA TYR A 196 -8.76 -0.59 -13.39
C TYR A 196 -9.49 -1.50 -14.39
N ASP A 197 -9.94 -2.66 -13.93
CA ASP A 197 -10.76 -3.60 -14.71
C ASP A 197 -12.23 -3.45 -14.31
N LEU A 198 -13.07 -3.02 -15.26
CA LEU A 198 -14.51 -2.81 -15.06
C LEU A 198 -15.29 -4.10 -14.77
N LYS A 199 -14.90 -5.23 -15.38
CA LYS A 199 -15.60 -6.51 -15.23
C LYS A 199 -15.39 -7.10 -13.85
N THR A 200 -14.17 -6.98 -13.35
CA THR A 200 -13.80 -7.54 -12.04
C THR A 200 -13.82 -6.50 -10.93
N ASP A 201 -14.06 -5.22 -11.24
CA ASP A 201 -13.92 -4.04 -10.37
C ASP A 201 -12.69 -4.16 -9.45
N THR A 202 -11.54 -4.36 -10.09
CA THR A 202 -10.23 -4.50 -9.46
C THR A 202 -9.24 -3.45 -9.95
N TYR A 203 -8.31 -3.07 -9.09
CA TYR A 203 -7.19 -2.18 -9.37
C TYR A 203 -5.88 -2.97 -9.40
N SER A 204 -5.01 -2.66 -10.36
CA SER A 204 -3.60 -3.08 -10.36
C SER A 204 -2.72 -1.83 -10.44
N THR A 205 -2.83 -1.01 -9.40
CA THR A 205 -2.25 0.34 -9.40
C THR A 205 -0.74 0.30 -9.27
N VAL A 206 -0.09 1.03 -10.17
CA VAL A 206 1.36 1.21 -10.23
C VAL A 206 1.65 2.69 -10.45
N TRP A 207 2.78 3.16 -9.94
CA TRP A 207 3.31 4.51 -10.14
C TRP A 207 4.83 4.45 -10.26
N ALA A 208 5.45 5.43 -10.91
CA ALA A 208 6.91 5.48 -11.04
C ALA A 208 7.56 5.83 -9.69
N GLU A 209 7.09 6.92 -9.08
CA GLU A 209 7.62 7.43 -7.82
C GLU A 209 6.47 7.93 -6.92
N PRO A 210 6.53 7.67 -5.61
CA PRO A 210 5.61 8.31 -4.67
C PRO A 210 5.93 9.81 -4.55
N GLY A 211 4.90 10.62 -4.29
CA GLY A 211 5.03 12.09 -4.25
C GLY A 211 4.94 12.72 -5.64
N ILE A 212 5.08 14.05 -5.67
CA ILE A 212 5.10 14.85 -6.90
C ILE A 212 6.55 15.08 -7.31
N ASN A 213 6.94 14.42 -8.39
CA ASN A 213 8.31 14.26 -8.83
C ASN A 213 8.72 15.32 -9.87
N CYS A 214 9.99 15.32 -10.27
CA CYS A 214 10.52 16.30 -11.23
C CYS A 214 9.72 16.31 -12.54
N GLU A 215 9.44 15.11 -13.06
CA GLU A 215 8.82 14.88 -14.36
C GLU A 215 7.32 15.16 -14.37
N SER A 216 6.69 15.29 -13.20
CA SER A 216 5.31 15.76 -13.08
C SER A 216 5.16 17.24 -13.52
N CYS A 217 6.25 18.01 -13.44
CA CYS A 217 6.29 19.40 -13.90
C CYS A 217 7.08 19.58 -15.20
N HIS A 218 8.12 18.77 -15.41
CA HIS A 218 9.05 18.92 -16.54
C HIS A 218 8.80 17.95 -17.70
N GLY A 219 7.91 16.96 -17.52
CA GLY A 219 7.69 15.91 -18.51
C GLY A 219 8.80 14.85 -18.51
N PRO A 220 8.67 13.84 -19.39
CA PRO A 220 9.73 12.88 -19.70
C PRO A 220 10.93 13.54 -20.41
#